data_AF-A0A7W1BDC2-F1
#
_entry.id   AF-A0A7W1BDC2-F1
#
_cell.length_a   1.000
_cell.length_b   1.000
_cell.length_c   1.000
_cell.angle_alpha   90.00
_cell.angle_beta   90.00
_cell.angle_gamma   90.00
#
_symmetry.space_group_name_H-M   'P 1'
#
loop_
_entity.id
_entity.type
_entity.pdbx_description
1 polymer ?
#
loop_
_entity_poly.entity_id
_entity_poly.type
_entity_poly.pdbx_seq_one_letter_code
_entity_poly.pdbx_strand_id
1 'polypeptide(L)' 'MHFTCAARTDVGIVRSGNEDNYLMLSERGIFIVADGMGGHAAGEVASE' A
#
# COMPACT_ATOMS: atom_id res chain seq x y z
N MET A 1 11.95 -11.91 -16.75
CA MET A 1 12.58 -11.89 -15.40
C MET A 1 11.59 -12.51 -14.45
N HIS A 2 12.03 -13.38 -13.54
CA HIS A 2 11.15 -13.96 -12.53
C HIS A 2 11.47 -13.30 -11.18
N PHE A 3 10.54 -12.54 -10.63
CA PHE A 3 10.68 -11.88 -9.34
C PHE A 3 9.90 -12.66 -8.28
N THR A 4 10.60 -13.09 -7.22
CA THR A 4 9.96 -13.55 -5.99
C THR A 4 9.79 -12.34 -5.07
N CYS A 5 8.55 -11.96 -4.77
CA CYS A 5 8.21 -10.77 -4.01
C CYS A 5 7.14 -11.08 -2.97
N ALA A 6 7.11 -10.29 -1.89
CA ALA A 6 6.10 -10.32 -0.86
C ALA A 6 5.84 -8.90 -0.37
N ALA A 7 4.63 -8.63 0.09
CA ALA A 7 4.24 -7.36 0.69
C ALA A 7 3.36 -7.62 1.90
N ARG A 8 3.44 -6.72 2.87
CA ARG A 8 2.65 -6.72 4.10
C ARG A 8 2.45 -5.27 4.51
N THR A 9 1.25 -4.96 4.96
CA THR A 9 0.91 -3.68 5.58
C THR A 9 0.26 -3.92 6.94
N ASP A 10 0.33 -2.93 7.83
CA ASP A 10 -0.19 -2.97 9.20
C ASP A 10 -0.62 -1.56 9.63
N VAL A 11 -1.74 -1.45 10.33
CA VAL A 11 -2.25 -0.15 10.84
C VAL A 11 -1.36 0.45 11.94
N GLY A 12 -0.53 -0.38 12.58
CA GLY A 12 0.26 -0.01 13.74
C GLY A 12 -0.60 0.18 14.99
N ILE A 13 -0.07 0.91 15.97
CA ILE A 13 -0.65 1.00 17.33
C ILE A 13 -1.37 2.33 17.62
N VAL A 14 -1.31 3.30 16.70
CA VAL A 14 -1.80 4.68 16.92
C VAL A 14 -3.01 5.02 16.07
N ARG A 15 -3.04 4.57 14.82
CA ARG A 15 -4.09 4.93 13.86
C ARG A 15 -5.27 3.97 13.98
N SER A 16 -6.46 4.46 13.66
CA SER A 16 -7.70 3.66 13.63
C SER A 16 -7.94 2.95 12.30
N GLY A 17 -7.22 3.35 11.24
CA GLY A 17 -7.33 2.82 9.89
C GLY A 17 -5.97 2.80 9.21
N ASN A 18 -5.82 1.88 8.27
CA ASN A 18 -4.61 1.75 7.47
C ASN A 18 -4.87 2.37 6.10
N GLU A 19 -4.14 3.42 5.78
CA GLU A 19 -4.23 4.13 4.50
C GLU A 19 -3.06 3.77 3.58
N ASP A 20 -2.27 2.76 3.94
CA ASP A 20 -1.21 2.21 3.10
C ASP A 20 -1.76 1.15 2.13
N ASN A 21 -1.31 1.19 0.89
CA ASN A 21 -1.60 0.17 -0.11
C ASN A 21 -0.35 -0.22 -0.92
N TYR A 22 -0.41 -1.37 -1.58
CA TYR A 22 0.68 -1.88 -2.41
C TYR A 22 0.16 -2.63 -3.63
N LEU A 23 0.94 -2.60 -4.72
CA LEU A 23 0.70 -3.39 -5.92
C LEU A 23 1.99 -4.10 -6.35
N MET A 24 1.89 -5.41 -6.61
CA MET A 24 2.98 -6.21 -7.14
C MET A 24 2.57 -6.87 -8.46
N LEU A 25 3.20 -6.48 -9.56
CA LEU A 25 3.07 -7.11 -10.87
C LEU A 25 4.43 -7.74 -11.23
N SER A 26 4.75 -8.85 -10.56
CA SER A 26 6.04 -9.56 -10.69
C SER A 26 6.38 -9.92 -12.14
N GLU A 27 5.40 -10.32 -12.94
CA GLU A 27 5.58 -10.62 -14.38
C GLU A 27 6.03 -9.40 -15.20
N ARG A 28 5.72 -8.20 -14.73
CA ARG A 28 6.05 -6.93 -15.38
C ARG A 28 7.23 -6.22 -14.70
N GLY A 29 7.74 -6.76 -13.59
CA GLY A 29 8.76 -6.11 -12.77
C GLY A 29 8.30 -4.78 -12.15
N ILE A 30 7.00 -4.61 -11.92
CA ILE A 30 6.43 -3.38 -11.34
C ILE A 30 6.05 -3.65 -9.89
N PHE A 31 6.47 -2.75 -8.99
CA PHE A 31 6.17 -2.78 -7.57
C PHE A 31 5.88 -1.36 -7.10
N ILE A 32 4.75 -1.16 -6.42
CA ILE A 32 4.25 0.15 -5.98
C ILE A 32 3.88 0.07 -4.50
N VAL A 33 4.14 1.15 -3.79
CA VAL A 33 3.65 1.42 -2.43
C VAL A 33 3.05 2.83 -2.45
N ALA A 34 1.86 2.98 -1.86
CA ALA A 34 1.15 4.25 -1.72
C ALA A 34 0.76 4.46 -0.26
N ASP A 35 1.02 5.65 0.28
CA ASP A 35 0.66 6.09 1.63
C ASP A 35 -0.42 7.18 1.48
N GLY A 36 -1.64 6.85 1.90
CA GLY A 36 -2.77 7.76 1.90
C GLY A 36 -2.60 8.87 2.94
N MET A 37 -2.76 10.12 2.51
CA MET A 37 -2.51 11.26 3.39
C MET A 37 -3.61 11.40 4.45
N GLY A 38 -3.32 10.94 5.67
CA GLY A 38 -4.27 10.99 6.78
C GLY A 38 -4.77 12.40 7.10
N GLY A 39 -6.08 12.51 7.38
CA GLY A 39 -6.74 13.75 7.79
C GLY A 39 -7.45 14.53 6.67
N HIS A 40 -7.32 14.14 5.41
CA HIS A 40 -8.31 14.47 4.37
C HIS A 40 -9.30 13.30 4.26
N ALA A 41 -10.57 13.59 3.97
CA ALA A 41 -11.57 12.53 3.81
C ALA A 41 -11.10 11.54 2.71
N ALA A 42 -10.93 10.27 3.09
CA ALA A 42 -10.62 9.13 2.22
C ALA A 42 -9.16 8.97 1.74
N GLY A 43 -8.17 9.06 2.63
CA GLY A 43 -6.77 8.70 2.32
C GLY A 43 -6.63 7.25 1.81
N GLU A 44 -7.41 6.33 2.37
CA GLU A 44 -7.54 4.94 1.89
C GLU A 44 -7.94 4.85 0.40
N VAL A 45 -8.89 5.67 -0.06
CA VAL A 45 -9.36 5.68 -1.47
C VAL A 45 -8.30 6.27 -2.40
N ALA A 46 -7.50 7.23 -1.92
CA ALA A 46 -6.41 7.78 -2.71
C ALA A 46 -5.25 6.79 -2.91
N SER A 47 -5.11 5.83 -1.99
CA SER A 47 -4.07 4.79 -2.03
C SER A 47 -4.45 3.53 -2.82
N GLU A 48 -5.74 3.33 -3.14
CA GLU A 48 -6.30 2.17 -3.88
C GLU A 48 -6.01 2.18 -5.39
#